data_AF-A0A937W8X3-F1
#
_entry.id   AF-A0A937W8X3-F1
#
_cell.length_a   1.000
_cell.length_b   1.000
_cell.length_c   1.000
_cell.angle_alpha   90.00
_cell.angle_beta   90.00
_cell.angle_gamma   90.00
#
_symmetry.space_group_name_H-M   'P 1'
#
loop_
_entity.id
_entity.type
_entity.pdbx_description
1 polymer ?
#
loop_
_entity_poly.entity_id
_entity_poly.type
_entity_poly.pdbx_seq_one_letter_code
_entity_poly.pdbx_strand_id
1 'polypeptide(L)' 'MRQYRIRELGPDWRKPTKEDTFDEVFDNPGTYTFEVQAIDRDLNYSEPATLTLHINRPWWGLPSLERWA' A
#
# COMPACT_ATOMS: atom_id res chain seq x y z
N MET A 1 0.14 6.24 -18.54
CA MET A 1 0.17 5.01 -17.73
C MET A 1 0.40 5.41 -16.28
N ARG A 2 0.42 4.46 -15.37
CA ARG A 2 0.80 4.70 -13.98
C ARG A 2 1.53 3.50 -13.43
N GLN A 3 2.34 3.71 -12.41
CA GLN A 3 2.94 2.66 -11.62
C GLN A 3 2.75 2.99 -10.14
N TYR A 4 2.67 1.96 -9.31
CA TYR A 4 2.55 2.14 -7.88
C TYR A 4 3.53 1.23 -7.14
N ARG A 5 3.78 1.54 -5.87
CA ARG A 5 4.48 0.67 -4.92
C ARG A 5 3.89 0.82 -3.53
N ILE A 6 4.17 -0.17 -2.69
CA ILE A 6 3.93 -0.10 -1.25
C ILE A 6 5.29 -0.32 -0.59
N ARG A 7 5.84 0.72 0.03
CA ARG A 7 7.26 0.79 0.42
C ARG A 7 7.68 -0.34 1.36
N GLU A 8 6.77 -0.77 2.24
CA GLU A 8 7.01 -1.79 3.25
C GLU A 8 6.81 -3.22 2.71
N LEU A 9 6.24 -3.37 1.50
CA LEU A 9 6.19 -4.65 0.78
C LEU A 9 7.37 -4.83 -0.17
N GLY A 10 8.10 -3.76 -0.49
CA GLY A 10 9.32 -3.79 -1.28
C GLY A 10 9.73 -2.44 -1.85
N PRO A 11 10.98 -2.31 -2.32
CA PRO A 11 11.49 -1.06 -2.89
C PRO A 11 10.99 -0.80 -4.33
N ASP A 12 10.60 -1.85 -5.04
CA ASP A 12 10.34 -1.83 -6.48
C ASP A 12 8.96 -1.30 -6.84
N TRP A 13 8.89 -0.55 -7.93
CA TRP A 13 7.64 -0.19 -8.58
C TRP A 13 7.03 -1.40 -9.28
N ARG A 14 5.71 -1.60 -9.11
CA ARG A 14 4.96 -2.58 -9.87
C ARG A 14 4.96 -2.21 -11.35
N LYS A 15 4.71 -3.19 -12.23
CA LYS A 15 4.68 -2.98 -13.69
C LYS A 15 3.71 -1.84 -14.06
N PRO A 16 4.09 -0.91 -14.94
CA PRO A 16 3.21 0.14 -15.41
C PRO A 16 1.91 -0.40 -15.99
N THR A 17 0.80 0.26 -15.67
CA THR A 17 -0.56 -0.16 -16.07
C THR A 17 -1.42 1.00 -16.53
N LYS A 18 -2.50 0.66 -17.26
CA LYS A 18 -3.61 1.54 -17.61
C LYS A 18 -4.83 1.33 -16.71
N GLU A 19 -4.81 0.42 -15.76
CA GLU A 19 -5.86 0.30 -14.73
C GLU A 19 -5.74 1.44 -13.72
N ASP A 20 -6.85 1.94 -13.21
CA ASP A 20 -6.92 2.95 -12.14
C ASP A 20 -7.22 2.37 -10.76
N THR A 21 -7.37 1.04 -10.66
CA THR A 21 -7.50 0.28 -9.43
C THR A 21 -6.34 -0.68 -9.23
N PHE A 22 -6.14 -1.12 -7.99
CA PHE A 22 -5.22 -2.19 -7.64
C PHE A 22 -5.82 -3.01 -6.48
N ASP A 23 -5.45 -4.28 -6.42
CA ASP A 23 -5.80 -5.16 -5.31
C ASP A 23 -4.51 -5.57 -4.59
N GLU A 24 -4.48 -5.41 -3.27
CA GLU A 24 -3.38 -5.86 -2.42
C GLU A 24 -3.94 -6.49 -1.14
N VAL A 25 -3.36 -7.63 -0.75
CA VAL A 25 -3.70 -8.33 0.50
C VAL A 25 -2.54 -8.14 1.47
N PHE A 26 -2.84 -7.66 2.67
CA PHE A 26 -1.84 -7.41 3.70
C PHE A 26 -1.82 -8.57 4.70
N ASP A 27 -0.71 -9.32 4.72
CA ASP A 27 -0.55 -10.44 5.66
C ASP A 27 -0.35 -9.97 7.11
N ASN A 28 0.21 -8.77 7.28
CA ASN A 28 0.54 -8.22 8.59
C ASN A 28 -0.20 -6.90 8.83
N PRO A 29 -0.64 -6.64 10.08
CA PRO A 29 -1.06 -5.30 10.46
C PRO A 29 0.14 -4.36 10.47
N GLY A 30 -0.12 -3.08 10.24
CA GLY A 30 0.93 -2.08 10.23
C GLY A 30 0.52 -0.80 9.52
N THR A 31 1.46 0.13 9.49
CA THR A 31 1.36 1.35 8.69
C THR A 31 2.11 1.12 7.40
N TYR A 32 1.44 1.36 6.28
CA TYR A 32 1.97 1.18 4.94
C TYR A 32 1.93 2.50 4.17
N THR A 33 2.91 2.71 3.31
CA THR A 33 3.05 3.88 2.46
C THR A 33 2.79 3.47 1.02
N PHE A 34 1.59 3.76 0.52
CA PHE A 34 1.24 3.59 -0.88
C PHE A 34 1.69 4.83 -1.67
N GLU A 35 2.40 4.60 -2.77
CA GLU A 35 2.86 5.66 -3.68
C GLU A 35 2.46 5.33 -5.10
N VAL A 36 2.05 6.35 -5.87
CA VAL A 36 1.71 6.23 -7.29
C VAL A 36 2.32 7.36 -8.10
N GLN A 37 2.78 7.04 -9.31
CA GLN A 37 3.27 8.00 -10.29
C GLN A 37 2.48 7.92 -11.58
N ALA A 38 2.19 9.07 -12.17
CA ALA A 38 1.72 9.16 -13.54
C ALA A 38 2.92 9.07 -14.50
N ILE A 39 2.70 8.40 -15.64
CA ILE A 39 3.68 8.25 -16.72
C ILE A 39 3.02 8.78 -18.01
N ASP A 40 3.59 9.81 -18.62
CA ASP A 40 3.07 10.37 -19.87
C ASP A 40 3.52 9.59 -21.12
N ARG A 41 3.28 10.14 -22.32
CA ARG A 41 3.65 9.49 -23.59
C ARG A 41 5.16 9.52 -23.87
N ASP A 42 5.87 10.45 -23.26
CA ASP A 42 7.30 10.68 -23.47
C ASP A 42 8.15 10.00 -22.37
N LEU A 43 7.51 9.19 -21.52
CA LEU A 43 8.09 8.49 -20.37
C LEU A 43 8.58 9.44 -19.26
N ASN A 44 7.99 10.63 -19.14
CA ASN A 44 8.18 11.46 -17.97
C ASN A 44 7.33 10.92 -16.81
N TYR A 45 7.92 10.92 -15.62
CA TYR A 45 7.30 10.47 -14.39
C TYR A 45 6.97 11.69 -13.52
N SER A 46 5.78 11.70 -12.91
CA SER A 46 5.44 12.71 -11.91
C SER A 46 6.24 12.49 -10.61
N GLU A 47 6.28 13.52 -9.77
CA GLU A 47 6.50 13.28 -8.34
C GLU A 47 5.47 12.26 -7.81
N PRO A 48 5.85 11.36 -6.88
CA PRO A 48 4.90 10.42 -6.30
C PRO A 48 3.79 11.12 -5.53
N ALA A 49 2.55 10.71 -5.75
CA ALA A 49 1.45 10.96 -4.81
C ALA A 49 1.48 9.87 -3.74
N THR A 50 1.30 10.25 -2.47
CA THR A 50 1.45 9.34 -1.31
C THR A 50 0.16 9.22 -0.52
N LEU A 51 -0.15 7.99 -0.08
CA LEU A 51 -1.24 7.66 0.82
C LEU A 51 -0.73 6.76 1.96
N THR A 52 -1.05 7.13 3.20
CA THR A 52 -0.78 6.28 4.37
C THR A 52 -1.97 5.36 4.63
N LEU A 53 -1.71 4.06 4.71
CA LEU A 53 -2.68 3.02 5.03
C LEU A 53 -2.40 2.45 6.43
N HIS A 54 -3.43 2.37 7.26
CA HIS A 54 -3.34 1.73 8.58
C HIS A 54 -4.13 0.42 8.58
N ILE A 55 -3.41 -0.69 8.49
CA ILE A 55 -3.97 -2.04 8.49
C ILE A 55 -4.03 -2.55 9.93
N ASN A 56 -5.23 -2.75 10.43
CA ASN A 56 -5.46 -3.21 11.80
C ASN A 56 -5.72 -4.72 11.83
N ARG A 57 -5.28 -5.38 12.92
CA ARG A 57 -5.72 -6.76 13.17
C ARG A 57 -7.23 -6.78 13.38
N PRO A 58 -7.92 -7.82 12.88
CA PRO A 58 -9.31 -8.01 13.26
C PRO A 58 -9.42 -8.28 14.78
N TRP A 59 -10.57 -7.92 15.36
CA TRP A 59 -10.79 -7.95 16.81
C TRP A 59 -10.61 -9.34 17.44
N TRP A 60 -10.92 -10.42 16.70
CA TRP A 60 -10.75 -11.80 17.17
C TRP A 60 -9.29 -12.29 17.15
N GLY A 61 -8.38 -11.56 16.49
CA GLY A 61 -6.94 -11.85 16.46
C GLY A 61 -6.12 -11.02 17.46
N LEU A 62 -6.78 -10.19 18.27
CA LEU A 62 -6.15 -9.51 19.39
C LEU A 62 -5.95 -10.52 20.53
N PRO A 63 -4.85 -10.44 21.31
CA PRO A 63 -4.78 -11.18 22.56
C PRO A 63 -6.03 -10.85 23.38
N SER A 64 -6.71 -11.86 23.92
CA SER A 64 -7.83 -11.63 24.82
C SER A 64 -7.35 -10.66 25.89
N LEU A 65 -7.99 -9.50 26.03
CA LEU A 65 -7.80 -8.64 27.19
C LEU A 65 -7.98 -9.54 28.41
N GLU A 66 -6.92 -9.78 29.16
CA GLU A 66 -7.03 -10.27 30.54
C GLU A 66 -7.77 -9.17 31.30
N ARG A 67 -9.10 -9.23 31.21
CA ARG A 67 -9.98 -8.42 32.03
C ARG A 67 -10.04 -9.13 33.38
N TRP A 68 -9.33 -8.55 34.33
CA TRP A 68 -9.38 -8.78 35.78
C TRP A 68 -8.66 -10.05 36.27
N ALA A 69 -7.38 -9.88 36.64
CA ALA A 69 -6.72 -10.65 37.69
C ALA A 69 -6.25 -9.68 38.78
#